data_AF-A0A1X0R610-F1
#
_entry.id   AF-A0A1X0R610-F1
#
_cell.length_a   1.000
_cell.length_b   1.000
_cell.length_c   1.000
_cell.angle_alpha   90.00
_cell.angle_beta   90.00
_cell.angle_gamma   90.00
#
_symmetry.space_group_name_H-M   'P 1'
#
loop_
_entity.id
_entity.type
_entity.pdbx_description
1 polymer ?
#
loop_
_entity_poly.entity_id
_entity_poly.type
_entity_poly.pdbx_seq_one_letter_code
_entity_poly.pdbx_strand_id
1 'polypeptide(L)'
;MTSDEQQQAPPSWDQLRKEARQLESEIEVKLSTLAKIGQSTGLDNTGQEVETDELLKKLQNVITEMGDFLDRPSIIPTSTSMIHLLGRHKDILYDYTKEFRRVKANIKAARDKANLMSQVQDEIRTFNTASNRDNADYYLTERNRIEGSHRLTDMILEQAYATRDDIFRQGRVMRNVNQRVGNIVSHIPGINNIISRINTRRKRDTLIMAGVISTCSILIILYWLHT
;
A
#
# COMPACT_ATOMS: atom_id res chain seq x y z
N MET A 1 -42.90 17.75 -25.41
CA MET A 1 -41.98 18.23 -24.35
C MET A 1 -42.54 17.77 -23.03
N THR A 2 -42.18 16.56 -22.62
CA THR A 2 -42.25 16.07 -21.24
C THR A 2 -41.35 14.84 -21.24
N SER A 3 -40.07 15.10 -21.00
CA SER A 3 -39.10 14.06 -20.72
C SER A 3 -39.54 13.43 -19.40
N ASP A 4 -39.94 12.16 -19.43
CA ASP A 4 -40.16 11.37 -18.23
C ASP A 4 -38.81 11.26 -17.51
N GLU A 5 -38.64 12.10 -16.48
CA GLU A 5 -37.66 11.89 -15.41
C GLU A 5 -37.96 10.52 -14.80
N GLN A 6 -37.23 9.49 -15.25
CA GLN A 6 -37.14 8.21 -14.56
C GLN A 6 -36.51 8.47 -13.20
N GLN A 7 -37.37 8.74 -12.22
CA GLN A 7 -37.00 8.83 -10.82
C GLN A 7 -36.64 7.41 -10.35
N GLN A 8 -35.38 7.04 -10.53
CA GLN A 8 -34.80 5.81 -10.03
C GLN A 8 -34.95 5.79 -8.51
N ALA A 9 -35.76 4.86 -7.99
CA ALA A 9 -35.83 4.59 -6.57
C ALA A 9 -34.40 4.36 -6.03
N PRO A 10 -34.06 4.88 -4.83
CA PRO A 10 -32.72 4.71 -4.28
C PRO A 10 -32.34 3.23 -4.29
N PRO A 11 -31.14 2.87 -4.76
CA PRO A 11 -30.73 1.48 -4.89
C PRO A 11 -30.90 0.77 -3.54
N SER A 12 -31.59 -0.36 -3.55
CA SER A 12 -31.80 -1.13 -2.33
C SER A 12 -30.47 -1.70 -1.86
N TRP A 13 -30.23 -1.73 -0.54
CA TRP A 13 -29.02 -2.30 0.06
C TRP A 13 -28.68 -3.70 -0.49
N ASP A 14 -29.70 -4.53 -0.74
CA ASP A 14 -29.52 -5.87 -1.30
C ASP A 14 -29.07 -5.86 -2.78
N GLN A 15 -29.44 -4.82 -3.54
CA GLN A 15 -28.99 -4.65 -4.93
C GLN A 15 -27.50 -4.27 -4.94
N LEU A 16 -27.11 -3.26 -4.17
CA LEU A 16 -25.70 -2.85 -4.02
C LEU A 16 -24.84 -4.02 -3.57
N ARG A 17 -25.32 -4.81 -2.59
CA ARG A 17 -24.61 -5.99 -2.08
C ARG A 17 -24.39 -7.06 -3.15
N LYS A 18 -25.41 -7.34 -3.97
CA LYS A 18 -25.29 -8.32 -5.06
C LYS A 18 -24.32 -7.82 -6.14
N GLU A 19 -24.41 -6.55 -6.48
CA GLU A 19 -23.53 -5.91 -7.46
C GLU A 19 -22.06 -5.94 -7.00
N ALA A 20 -21.77 -5.57 -5.75
CA ALA A 20 -20.42 -5.65 -5.19
C ALA A 20 -19.85 -7.07 -5.29
N ARG A 21 -20.62 -8.10 -4.92
CA ARG A 21 -20.18 -9.51 -5.03
C ARG A 21 -19.91 -9.95 -6.47
N GLN A 22 -20.73 -9.49 -7.42
CA GLN A 22 -20.53 -9.81 -8.83
C GLN A 22 -19.25 -9.18 -9.35
N LEU A 23 -19.02 -7.89 -9.04
CA LEU A 23 -17.80 -7.18 -9.39
C LEU A 23 -16.57 -7.82 -8.74
N GLU A 24 -16.64 -8.22 -7.47
CA GLU A 24 -15.56 -8.93 -6.80
C GLU A 24 -15.19 -10.24 -7.51
N SER A 25 -16.19 -11.04 -7.90
CA SER A 25 -15.95 -12.30 -8.61
C SER A 25 -15.33 -12.08 -9.99
N GLU A 26 -15.77 -11.04 -10.71
CA GLU A 26 -15.22 -10.69 -12.02
C GLU A 26 -13.77 -10.21 -11.91
N ILE A 27 -13.48 -9.35 -10.92
CA ILE A 27 -12.13 -8.87 -10.62
C ILE A 27 -11.21 -10.04 -10.26
N GLU A 28 -11.65 -10.99 -9.44
CA GLU A 28 -10.85 -12.15 -9.06
C GLU A 28 -10.44 -12.99 -10.29
N VAL A 29 -11.40 -13.28 -11.18
CA VAL A 29 -11.12 -14.03 -12.41
C VAL A 29 -10.12 -13.28 -13.29
N LYS A 30 -10.37 -12.00 -13.56
CA LYS A 30 -9.49 -11.17 -14.41
C LYS A 30 -8.09 -11.04 -13.82
N LEU A 31 -7.99 -10.78 -12.52
CA LEU A 31 -6.72 -10.67 -11.82
C LEU A 31 -5.93 -11.98 -11.85
N SER A 32 -6.61 -13.14 -11.70
CA SER A 32 -5.96 -14.45 -11.80
C SER A 32 -5.41 -14.71 -13.22
N THR A 33 -6.12 -14.27 -14.26
CA THR A 33 -5.65 -14.39 -15.65
C THR A 33 -4.46 -13.49 -15.91
N LEU A 34 -4.50 -12.23 -15.48
CA LEU A 34 -3.39 -11.28 -15.58
C LEU A 34 -2.15 -11.79 -14.83
N ALA A 35 -2.32 -12.37 -13.64
CA ALA A 35 -1.23 -12.93 -12.86
C ALA A 35 -0.54 -14.10 -13.58
N LYS A 36 -1.29 -15.01 -14.21
CA LYS A 36 -0.75 -16.11 -15.02
C LYS A 36 -0.02 -15.62 -16.26
N ILE A 37 -0.54 -14.58 -16.90
CA ILE A 37 0.09 -14.02 -18.10
C ILE A 37 1.40 -13.31 -17.75
N GLY A 38 1.42 -12.52 -16.67
CA GLY A 38 2.64 -11.88 -16.18
C GLY A 38 3.78 -12.84 -15.82
N GLN A 39 3.49 -14.12 -15.58
CA GLN A 39 4.48 -15.17 -15.37
C GLN A 39 5.00 -15.82 -16.66
N SER A 40 4.16 -15.91 -17.69
CA SER A 40 4.42 -16.73 -18.88
C SER A 40 4.91 -15.93 -20.07
N THR A 41 4.42 -14.70 -20.27
CA THR A 41 4.71 -13.92 -21.46
C THR A 41 4.50 -12.42 -21.18
N GLY A 42 5.53 -11.60 -21.37
CA GLY A 42 5.43 -10.13 -21.31
C GLY A 42 4.71 -9.52 -22.52
N LEU A 43 3.72 -10.23 -23.09
CA LEU A 43 2.92 -9.79 -24.22
C LEU A 43 2.03 -8.59 -23.86
N ASP A 44 1.47 -7.95 -24.88
CA ASP A 44 0.69 -6.73 -24.73
C ASP A 44 -0.68 -6.96 -24.10
N ASN A 45 -0.75 -6.79 -22.77
CA ASN A 45 -1.95 -6.99 -21.95
C ASN A 45 -2.61 -5.68 -21.53
N THR A 46 -2.25 -4.57 -22.19
CA THR A 46 -2.72 -3.23 -21.87
C THR A 46 -4.26 -3.14 -21.86
N GLY A 47 -4.95 -3.91 -22.72
CA GLY A 47 -6.41 -3.99 -22.71
C GLY A 47 -7.01 -4.62 -21.44
N GLN A 48 -6.48 -5.76 -21.00
CA GLN A 48 -6.97 -6.44 -19.79
C GLN A 48 -6.62 -5.68 -18.50
N GLU A 49 -5.49 -4.97 -18.49
CA GLU A 49 -5.14 -4.07 -17.38
C GLU A 49 -6.14 -2.93 -17.25
N VAL A 50 -6.54 -2.30 -18.36
CA VAL A 50 -7.51 -1.20 -18.37
C VAL A 50 -8.89 -1.68 -17.92
N GLU A 51 -9.37 -2.82 -18.45
CA GLU A 51 -10.65 -3.42 -18.02
C GLU A 51 -10.67 -3.70 -16.51
N THR A 52 -9.58 -4.23 -15.96
CA THR A 52 -9.50 -4.56 -14.53
C THR A 52 -9.48 -3.30 -13.66
N ASP A 53 -8.81 -2.23 -14.11
CA ASP A 53 -8.80 -0.92 -13.44
C ASP A 53 -10.19 -0.27 -13.44
N GLU A 54 -10.94 -0.40 -14.54
CA GLU A 54 -12.33 0.06 -14.63
C GLU A 54 -13.26 -0.70 -13.69
N LEU A 55 -13.10 -2.03 -13.58
CA LEU A 55 -13.89 -2.84 -12.63
C LEU A 55 -13.59 -2.48 -11.18
N LEU A 56 -12.32 -2.22 -10.83
CA LEU A 56 -11.94 -1.75 -9.49
C LEU A 56 -12.57 -0.40 -9.16
N LYS A 57 -12.60 0.54 -10.11
CA LYS A 57 -13.29 1.84 -9.96
C LYS A 57 -14.80 1.67 -9.77
N LYS A 58 -15.44 0.78 -10.53
CA LYS A 58 -16.87 0.46 -10.35
C LYS A 58 -17.15 -0.11 -8.95
N LEU A 59 -16.32 -1.06 -8.48
CA LEU A 59 -16.46 -1.61 -7.13
C LEU A 59 -16.27 -0.53 -6.05
N GLN A 60 -15.32 0.38 -6.23
CA GLN A 60 -15.13 1.52 -5.33
C GLN A 60 -16.36 2.44 -5.28
N ASN A 61 -16.99 2.72 -6.42
CA ASN A 61 -18.21 3.53 -6.48
C ASN A 61 -19.35 2.85 -5.73
N VAL A 62 -19.58 1.56 -5.98
CA VAL A 62 -20.62 0.77 -5.28
C VAL A 62 -20.39 0.75 -3.76
N ILE A 63 -19.14 0.59 -3.31
CA ILE A 63 -18.79 0.63 -1.89
C ILE A 63 -19.02 2.03 -1.28
N THR A 64 -18.80 3.08 -2.06
CA THR A 64 -19.08 4.46 -1.64
C THR A 64 -20.58 4.68 -1.50
N GLU A 65 -21.38 4.23 -2.47
CA GLU A 65 -22.84 4.27 -2.43
C GLU A 65 -23.42 3.45 -1.27
N MET A 66 -22.81 2.31 -0.93
CA MET A 66 -23.14 1.55 0.29
C MET A 66 -22.86 2.35 1.56
N GLY A 67 -21.74 3.08 1.60
CA GLY A 67 -21.42 3.98 2.71
C GLY A 67 -22.48 5.08 2.87
N ASP A 68 -22.80 5.75 1.76
CA ASP A 68 -23.81 6.80 1.72
C ASP A 68 -25.20 6.29 2.11
N PHE A 69 -25.53 5.04 1.76
CA PHE A 69 -26.77 4.38 2.19
C PHE A 69 -26.84 4.21 3.71
N LEU A 70 -25.72 3.88 4.37
CA LEU A 70 -25.67 3.72 5.84
C LEU A 70 -25.62 5.07 6.58
N ASP A 71 -25.05 6.11 5.97
CA ASP A 71 -24.95 7.45 6.53
C ASP A 71 -26.25 8.27 6.37
N ARG A 72 -27.15 7.87 5.46
CA ARG A 72 -28.48 8.48 5.33
C ARG A 72 -29.30 8.23 6.61
N PRO A 73 -29.85 9.29 7.24
CA PRO A 73 -30.72 9.13 8.40
C PRO A 73 -32.00 8.41 7.98
N SER A 74 -32.06 7.11 8.23
CA SER A 74 -33.20 6.24 7.92
C SER A 74 -33.96 5.88 9.19
N ILE A 75 -35.27 5.65 9.05
CA ILE A 75 -36.16 5.21 10.15
C ILE A 75 -35.78 3.79 10.62
N ILE A 76 -35.04 3.04 9.80
CA ILE A 76 -34.59 1.68 10.07
C ILE A 76 -33.21 1.77 10.74
N PRO A 77 -33.03 1.20 11.94
CA PRO A 77 -31.73 1.22 12.61
C PRO A 77 -30.70 0.49 11.75
N THR A 78 -29.59 1.18 11.46
CA THR A 78 -28.42 0.62 10.76
C THR A 78 -27.96 -0.64 11.48
N SER A 79 -28.12 -1.80 10.84
CA SER A 79 -27.74 -3.07 11.46
C SER A 79 -26.22 -3.15 11.56
N THR A 80 -25.69 -3.51 12.74
CA THR A 80 -24.25 -3.76 12.96
C THR A 80 -23.65 -4.69 11.90
N SER A 81 -24.45 -5.64 11.40
CA SER A 81 -24.06 -6.54 10.31
C SER A 81 -23.78 -5.84 8.97
N MET A 82 -24.51 -4.77 8.65
CA MET A 82 -24.32 -3.97 7.43
C MET A 82 -23.02 -3.17 7.50
N ILE A 83 -22.70 -2.62 8.68
CA ILE A 83 -21.45 -1.89 8.93
C ILE A 83 -20.24 -2.83 8.79
N HIS A 84 -20.30 -4.02 9.41
CA HIS A 84 -19.24 -5.02 9.25
C HIS A 84 -19.08 -5.49 7.81
N LEU A 85 -20.18 -5.68 7.08
CA LEU A 85 -20.15 -6.08 5.68
C LEU A 85 -19.52 -4.99 4.79
N LEU A 86 -19.85 -3.72 5.02
CA LEU A 86 -19.21 -2.60 4.32
C LEU A 86 -17.71 -2.55 4.62
N GLY A 87 -17.32 -2.71 5.88
CA GLY A 87 -15.91 -2.79 6.27
C GLY A 87 -15.18 -3.89 5.51
N ARG A 88 -15.78 -5.09 5.44
CA ARG A 88 -15.23 -6.20 4.67
C ARG A 88 -15.07 -5.88 3.18
N HIS A 89 -16.06 -5.25 2.55
CA HIS A 89 -15.96 -4.86 1.13
C HIS A 89 -14.84 -3.84 0.90
N LYS A 90 -14.62 -2.90 1.84
CA LYS A 90 -13.49 -1.97 1.80
C LYS A 90 -12.13 -2.69 1.90
N ASP A 91 -12.02 -3.67 2.80
CA ASP A 91 -10.80 -4.48 2.94
C ASP A 91 -10.51 -5.29 1.67
N ILE A 92 -11.53 -5.93 1.09
CA ILE A 92 -11.41 -6.69 -0.17
C ILE A 92 -10.97 -5.78 -1.33
N LEU A 93 -11.57 -4.60 -1.47
CA LEU A 93 -11.17 -3.63 -2.48
C LEU A 93 -9.70 -3.21 -2.33
N TYR A 94 -9.25 -2.98 -1.10
CA TYR A 94 -7.86 -2.65 -0.82
C TYR A 94 -6.91 -3.77 -1.25
N ASP A 95 -7.24 -5.01 -0.88
CA ASP A 95 -6.44 -6.18 -1.24
C ASP A 95 -6.39 -6.39 -2.77
N TYR A 96 -7.51 -6.29 -3.47
CA TYR A 96 -7.53 -6.38 -4.94
C TYR A 96 -6.74 -5.25 -5.61
N THR A 97 -6.84 -4.02 -5.11
CA THR A 97 -6.06 -2.89 -5.65
C THR A 97 -4.55 -3.11 -5.45
N LYS A 98 -4.16 -3.64 -4.28
CA LYS A 98 -2.77 -3.96 -3.97
C LYS A 98 -2.24 -5.07 -4.88
N GLU A 99 -2.98 -6.17 -5.02
CA GLU A 99 -2.58 -7.27 -5.89
C GLU A 99 -2.56 -6.85 -7.36
N PHE A 100 -3.50 -6.03 -7.82
CA PHE A 100 -3.47 -5.47 -9.17
C PHE A 100 -2.19 -4.67 -9.45
N ARG A 101 -1.79 -3.79 -8.53
CA ARG A 101 -0.52 -3.04 -8.65
C ARG A 101 0.69 -3.98 -8.70
N ARG A 102 0.69 -5.03 -7.89
CA ARG A 102 1.75 -6.04 -7.86
C ARG A 102 1.85 -6.79 -9.18
N VAL A 103 0.72 -7.25 -9.71
CA VAL A 103 0.64 -7.94 -11.01
C VAL A 103 1.12 -7.03 -12.14
N LYS A 104 0.69 -5.77 -12.16
CA LYS A 104 1.15 -4.78 -13.14
C LYS A 104 2.67 -4.53 -13.08
N ALA A 105 3.23 -4.43 -11.88
CA ALA A 105 4.67 -4.30 -11.70
C ALA A 105 5.43 -5.53 -12.24
N ASN A 106 4.90 -6.73 -11.99
CA ASN A 106 5.48 -7.98 -12.51
C ASN A 106 5.42 -8.05 -14.04
N ILE A 107 4.27 -7.70 -14.65
CA ILE A 107 4.12 -7.65 -16.12
C ILE A 107 5.11 -6.67 -16.73
N LYS A 108 5.25 -5.48 -16.13
CA LYS A 108 6.22 -4.48 -16.58
C LYS A 108 7.65 -5.02 -16.50
N ALA A 109 8.04 -5.63 -15.37
CA ALA A 109 9.35 -6.23 -15.22
C ALA A 109 9.62 -7.35 -16.23
N ALA A 110 8.61 -8.17 -16.53
CA ALA A 110 8.70 -9.23 -17.54
C ALA A 110 8.86 -8.65 -18.96
N ARG A 111 8.16 -7.57 -19.28
CA ARG A 111 8.30 -6.83 -20.55
C ARG A 111 9.67 -6.17 -20.68
N ASP A 112 10.14 -5.48 -19.64
CA ASP A 112 11.46 -4.85 -19.63
C ASP A 112 12.55 -5.91 -19.84
N LYS A 113 12.44 -7.07 -19.19
CA LYS A 113 13.31 -8.22 -19.42
C LYS A 113 13.25 -8.70 -20.88
N ALA A 114 12.05 -8.83 -21.46
CA ALA A 114 11.90 -9.27 -22.84
C ALA A 114 12.54 -8.29 -23.84
N ASN A 115 12.37 -6.98 -23.62
CA ASN A 115 12.97 -5.92 -24.45
C ASN A 115 14.50 -5.94 -24.38
N LEU A 116 15.06 -6.07 -23.17
CA LEU A 116 16.51 -6.19 -22.97
C LEU A 116 17.06 -7.46 -23.67
N MET A 117 16.38 -8.59 -23.57
CA MET A 117 16.80 -9.82 -24.22
C MET A 117 16.68 -9.74 -25.75
N SER A 118 15.67 -9.05 -26.29
CA SER A 118 15.57 -8.78 -27.73
C SER A 118 16.76 -7.96 -28.21
N GLN A 119 17.09 -6.88 -27.49
CA GLN A 119 18.25 -6.03 -27.81
C GLN A 119 19.56 -6.83 -27.77
N VAL A 120 19.77 -7.67 -26.75
CA VAL A 120 20.95 -8.54 -26.66
C VAL A 120 20.99 -9.56 -27.79
N GLN A 121 19.85 -10.15 -28.18
CA GLN A 121 19.78 -11.06 -29.31
C GLN A 121 20.10 -10.37 -30.63
N ASP A 122 19.64 -9.14 -30.83
CA ASP A 122 19.92 -8.34 -32.02
C ASP A 122 21.39 -7.89 -32.05
N GLU A 123 21.97 -7.52 -30.91
CA GLU A 123 23.41 -7.24 -30.78
C GLU A 123 24.25 -8.50 -31.05
N ILE A 124 23.88 -9.67 -30.51
CA ILE A 124 24.58 -10.94 -30.77
C ILE A 124 24.48 -11.31 -32.26
N ARG A 125 23.30 -11.15 -32.87
CA ARG A 125 23.12 -11.40 -34.31
C ARG A 125 23.98 -10.45 -35.14
N THR A 126 23.97 -9.16 -34.81
CA THR A 126 24.78 -8.14 -35.48
C THR A 126 26.27 -8.38 -35.28
N PHE A 127 26.70 -8.79 -34.09
CA PHE A 127 28.09 -9.14 -33.82
C PHE A 127 28.50 -10.42 -34.57
N ASN A 128 27.62 -11.41 -34.66
CA ASN A 128 27.91 -12.65 -35.40
C ASN A 128 27.95 -12.41 -36.92
N THR A 129 27.11 -11.51 -37.46
CA THR A 129 27.20 -11.09 -38.87
C THR A 129 28.37 -10.15 -39.13
N ALA A 130 28.72 -9.27 -38.19
CA ALA A 130 29.88 -8.38 -38.25
C ALA A 130 31.21 -9.08 -37.92
N SER A 131 31.20 -10.25 -37.26
CA SER A 131 32.39 -11.08 -37.03
C SER A 131 33.03 -11.56 -38.33
N ASN A 132 32.34 -11.41 -39.47
CA ASN A 132 32.89 -11.65 -40.81
C ASN A 132 33.36 -10.38 -41.52
N ARG A 133 33.30 -9.19 -40.89
CA ARG A 133 33.62 -7.91 -41.52
C ARG A 133 34.20 -6.89 -40.51
N ASP A 134 35.52 -6.72 -40.63
CA ASP A 134 36.34 -5.57 -40.25
C ASP A 134 36.36 -5.08 -38.78
N ASN A 135 37.48 -5.37 -38.12
CA ASN A 135 37.89 -4.84 -36.80
C ASN A 135 37.74 -3.31 -36.66
N ALA A 136 37.74 -2.55 -37.76
CA ALA A 136 37.60 -1.09 -37.77
C ALA A 136 36.24 -0.60 -37.24
N ASP A 137 35.14 -1.27 -37.63
CA ASP A 137 33.79 -0.89 -37.18
C ASP A 137 33.57 -1.23 -35.70
N TYR A 138 34.23 -2.29 -35.22
CA TYR A 138 34.26 -2.65 -33.80
C TYR A 138 34.93 -1.56 -32.96
N TYR A 139 36.11 -1.06 -33.37
CA TYR A 139 36.80 0.01 -32.64
C TYR A 139 36.04 1.35 -32.65
N LEU A 140 35.35 1.68 -33.75
CA LEU A 140 34.50 2.87 -33.83
C LEU A 140 33.28 2.76 -32.91
N THR A 141 32.65 1.58 -32.85
CA THR A 141 31.53 1.30 -31.95
C THR A 141 31.96 1.34 -30.49
N GLU A 142 33.14 0.79 -30.17
CA GLU A 142 33.71 0.84 -28.83
C GLU A 142 34.02 2.27 -28.39
N ARG A 143 34.55 3.10 -29.28
CA ARG A 143 34.74 4.53 -29.01
C ARG A 143 33.41 5.24 -28.70
N ASN A 144 32.34 4.94 -29.44
CA ASN A 144 31.02 5.51 -29.17
C ASN A 144 30.44 5.03 -27.83
N ARG A 145 30.69 3.78 -27.43
CA ARG A 145 30.32 3.26 -26.10
C ARG A 145 31.08 3.97 -24.98
N ILE A 146 32.38 4.20 -25.15
CA ILE A 146 33.21 4.92 -24.18
C ILE A 146 32.72 6.36 -24.01
N GLU A 147 32.41 7.06 -25.11
CA GLU A 147 31.87 8.42 -25.08
C GLU A 147 30.50 8.46 -24.36
N GLY A 148 29.63 7.48 -24.61
CA GLY A 148 28.37 7.32 -23.87
C GLY A 148 28.58 7.09 -22.37
N SER A 149 29.57 6.27 -22.00
CA SER A 149 29.94 6.00 -20.61
C SER A 149 30.49 7.24 -19.89
N HIS A 150 31.28 8.06 -20.59
CA HIS A 150 31.76 9.34 -20.07
C HIS A 150 30.60 10.28 -19.73
N ARG A 151 29.65 10.45 -20.64
CA ARG A 151 28.45 11.28 -20.40
C ARG A 151 27.60 10.75 -19.26
N LEU A 152 27.46 9.43 -19.15
CA LEU A 152 26.75 8.80 -18.04
C LEU A 152 27.46 9.06 -16.71
N THR A 153 28.79 8.97 -16.70
CA THR A 153 29.61 9.28 -15.53
C THR A 153 29.42 10.73 -15.11
N ASP A 154 29.40 11.68 -16.05
CA ASP A 154 29.15 13.09 -15.77
C ASP A 154 27.75 13.31 -15.18
N MET A 155 26.72 12.66 -15.72
CA MET A 155 25.36 12.70 -15.17
C MET A 155 25.28 12.13 -13.75
N ILE A 156 25.96 11.01 -13.48
CA ILE A 156 26.03 10.43 -12.13
C ILE A 156 26.75 11.41 -11.18
N LEU A 157 27.81 12.07 -11.65
CA LEU A 157 28.55 13.05 -10.87
C LEU A 157 27.65 14.22 -10.48
N GLU A 158 26.89 14.75 -11.45
CA GLU A 158 25.93 15.83 -11.24
C GLU A 158 24.79 15.42 -10.30
N GLN A 159 24.21 14.23 -10.49
CA GLN A 159 23.18 13.70 -9.60
C GLN A 159 23.70 13.47 -8.17
N ALA A 160 24.95 13.03 -8.02
CA ALA A 160 25.59 12.90 -6.72
C ALA A 160 25.76 14.26 -6.03
N TYR A 161 26.14 15.31 -6.77
CA TYR A 161 26.20 16.67 -6.24
C TYR A 161 24.82 17.20 -5.82
N ALA A 162 23.78 16.97 -6.63
CA ALA A 162 22.41 17.35 -6.28
C ALA A 162 21.93 16.61 -5.01
N THR A 163 22.20 15.31 -4.91
CA THR A 163 21.85 14.50 -3.73
C THR A 163 22.58 14.99 -2.49
N ARG A 164 23.84 15.42 -2.61
CA ARG A 164 24.61 16.00 -1.51
C ARG A 164 23.96 17.30 -1.01
N ASP A 165 23.54 18.20 -1.90
CA ASP A 165 22.84 19.44 -1.50
C ASP A 165 21.51 19.13 -0.82
N ASP A 166 20.74 18.16 -1.34
CA ASP A 166 19.49 17.71 -0.74
C ASP A 166 19.70 17.13 0.66
N ILE A 167 20.75 16.35 0.91
CA ILE A 167 21.09 15.85 2.25
C ILE A 167 21.40 17.01 3.20
N PHE A 168 22.14 18.02 2.75
CA PHE A 168 22.40 19.22 3.57
C PHE A 168 21.11 20.00 3.87
N ARG A 169 20.22 20.16 2.89
CA ARG A 169 18.90 20.77 3.08
C ARG A 169 18.03 19.97 4.04
N GLN A 170 17.99 18.65 3.90
CA GLN A 170 17.28 17.75 4.81
C GLN A 170 17.83 17.81 6.24
N GLY A 171 19.15 17.93 6.41
CA GLY A 171 19.76 18.15 7.73
C GLY A 171 19.25 19.42 8.43
N ARG A 172 19.00 20.49 7.66
CA ARG A 172 18.37 21.72 8.18
C ARG A 172 16.90 21.50 8.55
N VAL A 173 16.15 20.75 7.75
CA VAL A 173 14.76 20.38 8.06
C VAL A 173 14.70 19.53 9.33
N MET A 174 15.60 18.56 9.51
CA MET A 174 15.64 17.72 10.71
C MET A 174 15.95 18.53 11.98
N ARG A 175 16.84 19.52 11.87
CA ARG A 175 17.07 20.49 12.95
C ARG A 175 15.81 21.30 13.27
N ASN A 176 15.08 21.76 12.26
CA ASN A 176 13.81 22.48 12.43
C ASN A 176 12.72 21.58 13.03
N VAL A 177 12.66 20.30 12.66
CA VAL A 177 11.76 19.31 13.27
C VAL A 177 12.10 19.11 14.74
N ASN A 178 13.39 18.96 15.08
CA ASN A 178 13.82 18.80 16.46
C ASN A 178 13.46 20.05 17.31
N GLN A 179 13.61 21.25 16.74
CA GLN A 179 13.16 22.50 17.37
C GLN A 179 11.63 22.54 17.53
N ARG A 180 10.85 22.13 16.52
CA ARG A 180 9.38 22.08 16.61
C ARG A 180 8.89 21.05 17.64
N VAL A 181 9.50 19.87 17.68
CA VAL A 181 9.22 18.85 18.71
C VAL A 181 9.56 19.39 20.09
N GLY A 182 10.71 20.06 20.26
CA GLY A 182 11.05 20.75 21.50
C GLY A 182 10.01 21.81 21.90
N ASN A 183 9.51 22.58 20.93
CA ASN A 183 8.47 23.60 21.16
C ASN A 183 7.07 23.00 21.45
N ILE A 184 6.74 21.84 20.88
CA ILE A 184 5.50 21.10 21.20
C ILE A 184 5.59 20.50 22.61
N VAL A 185 6.75 19.94 22.97
CA VAL A 185 7.01 19.45 24.33
C VAL A 185 6.89 20.58 25.35
N SER A 186 7.29 21.81 25.01
CA SER A 186 7.11 22.98 25.88
C SER A 186 5.68 23.55 25.90
N HIS A 187 4.89 23.35 24.84
CA HIS A 187 3.49 23.82 24.74
C HIS A 187 2.42 22.83 25.21
N ILE A 188 2.79 21.59 25.57
CA ILE A 188 1.90 20.67 26.28
C ILE A 188 2.30 20.64 27.77
N PRO A 189 1.97 21.68 28.56
CA PRO A 189 2.16 21.64 30.00
C PRO A 189 1.23 20.57 30.57
N GLY A 190 1.79 19.43 30.99
CA GLY A 190 1.01 18.38 31.65
C GLY A 190 1.29 16.95 31.22
N ILE A 191 2.13 16.69 30.21
CA ILE A 191 2.56 15.30 29.89
C ILE A 191 3.16 14.63 31.13
N ASN A 192 3.98 15.36 31.90
CA ASN A 192 4.57 14.85 33.14
C ASN A 192 3.50 14.54 34.22
N ASN A 193 2.42 15.33 34.27
CA ASN A 193 1.30 15.11 35.19
C ASN A 193 0.40 13.94 34.76
N ILE A 194 0.18 13.74 33.46
CA ILE A 194 -0.63 12.63 32.92
C ILE A 194 0.12 11.30 33.10
N ILE A 195 1.42 11.27 32.79
CA ILE A 195 2.29 10.10 33.03
C ILE A 195 2.40 9.78 34.54
N SER A 196 2.53 10.80 35.39
CA SER A 196 2.54 10.61 36.85
C SER A 196 1.19 10.07 37.39
N ARG A 197 0.05 10.57 36.88
CA ARG A 197 -1.29 10.06 37.24
C ARG A 197 -1.52 8.61 36.79
N ILE A 198 -0.98 8.22 35.65
CA ILE A 198 -1.05 6.84 35.16
C ILE A 198 -0.22 5.89 36.04
N ASN A 199 1.01 6.29 36.40
CA ASN A 199 1.88 5.46 37.24
C ASN A 199 1.35 5.33 38.69
N THR A 200 0.74 6.37 39.24
CA THR A 200 0.18 6.34 40.60
C THR A 200 -1.07 5.47 40.73
N ARG A 201 -1.93 5.38 39.69
CA ARG A 201 -3.04 4.41 39.68
C ARG A 201 -2.52 2.97 39.67
N ARG A 202 -1.56 2.67 38.78
CA ARG A 202 -0.99 1.32 38.66
C ARG A 202 -0.30 0.84 39.94
N LYS A 203 0.45 1.72 40.62
CA LYS A 203 1.09 1.40 41.91
C LYS A 203 0.10 1.12 43.04
N ARG A 204 -1.03 1.83 43.07
CA ARG A 204 -2.09 1.62 44.07
C ARG A 204 -2.74 0.25 43.89
N ASP A 205 -3.07 -0.10 42.66
CA ASP A 205 -3.70 -1.39 42.35
C ASP A 205 -2.79 -2.56 42.71
N THR A 206 -1.48 -2.46 42.43
CA THR A 206 -0.49 -3.45 42.87
C THR A 206 -0.38 -3.56 44.39
N LEU A 207 -0.44 -2.44 45.12
CA LEU A 207 -0.35 -2.44 46.58
C LEU A 207 -1.58 -3.08 47.23
N ILE A 208 -2.78 -2.80 46.71
CA ILE A 208 -4.03 -3.44 47.15
C ILE A 208 -3.96 -4.95 46.91
N MET A 209 -3.56 -5.38 45.71
CA MET A 209 -3.44 -6.80 45.37
C MET A 209 -2.41 -7.52 46.27
N ALA A 210 -1.26 -6.90 46.54
CA ALA A 210 -0.25 -7.46 47.43
C ALA A 210 -0.74 -7.59 48.87
N GLY A 211 -1.52 -6.61 49.37
CA GLY A 211 -2.12 -6.66 50.70
C GLY A 211 -3.10 -7.83 50.85
N VAL A 212 -4.02 -8.00 49.89
CA VAL A 212 -4.98 -9.12 49.91
C VAL A 212 -4.28 -10.47 49.89
N ILE A 213 -3.25 -10.64 49.05
CA ILE A 213 -2.47 -11.88 48.99
C ILE A 213 -1.78 -12.14 50.34
N SER A 214 -1.13 -11.13 50.93
CA SER A 214 -0.46 -11.27 52.23
C SER A 214 -1.42 -11.65 53.36
N THR A 215 -2.58 -11.01 53.45
CA THR A 215 -3.59 -11.31 54.48
C THR A 215 -4.14 -12.73 54.30
N CYS A 216 -4.46 -13.14 53.07
CA CYS A 216 -4.92 -14.51 52.79
C CYS A 216 -3.85 -15.55 53.16
N SER A 217 -2.57 -15.30 52.82
CA SER A 217 -1.48 -16.21 53.18
C SER A 217 -1.31 -16.36 54.70
N ILE A 218 -1.43 -15.28 55.47
CA ILE A 218 -1.33 -15.32 56.95
C ILE A 218 -2.49 -16.10 57.57
N LEU A 219 -3.72 -15.88 57.11
CA LEU A 219 -4.90 -16.60 57.61
C LEU A 219 -4.81 -18.11 57.34
N ILE A 220 -4.29 -18.50 56.18
CA ILE A 220 -4.06 -19.91 55.84
C ILE A 220 -3.01 -20.52 56.79
N ILE A 221 -1.91 -19.82 57.06
CA ILE A 221 -0.87 -20.31 57.98
C ILE A 221 -1.41 -20.45 59.41
N LEU A 222 -2.19 -19.48 59.90
CA LEU A 222 -2.79 -19.55 61.23
C LEU A 222 -3.81 -20.70 61.35
N TYR A 223 -4.64 -20.91 60.32
CA TYR A 223 -5.56 -22.04 60.29
C TYR A 223 -4.83 -23.38 60.33
N TRP A 224 -3.71 -23.49 59.61
CA TRP A 224 -2.89 -24.69 59.58
C TRP A 224 -2.09 -24.91 60.86
N LEU A 225 -1.73 -23.86 61.61
CA LEU A 225 -1.06 -23.97 62.90
C LEU A 225 -2.04 -24.29 64.05
N HIS A 226 -3.29 -23.84 63.93
CA HIS A 226 -4.33 -24.06 64.94
C HIS A 226 -5.08 -25.40 64.75
N THR A 227 -5.01 -26.01 63.57
CA THR A 227 -5.55 -27.35 63.29
C THR A 227 -4.47 -28.40 63.47
#